data_AF-A0A183U1W2-F1
#
_entry.id   AF-A0A183U1W2-F1
#
_cell.length_a   1.000
_cell.length_b   1.000
_cell.length_c   1.000
_cell.angle_alpha   90.00
_cell.angle_beta   90.00
_cell.angle_gamma   90.00
#
_symmetry.space_group_name_H-M   'P 1'
#
loop_
_entity.id
_entity.type
_entity.pdbx_description
1 polymer ?
#
loop_
_entity_poly.entity_id
_entity_poly.type
_entity_poly.pdbx_seq_one_letter_code
_entity_poly.pdbx_strand_id
1 'polypeptide(L)'
;MGCPNVIGLYEVGLYSAAVKLNKRKADIAINWMGGLHHAKKSEASGFCYSNDIVLGILELLKYHKRVLYVDIDVHHGDGVEEAFYTTDRVMTVSFHKYGDFFPGTGEIKDIGAGRGKYYAVNVPLRDGITDDSYQSIFVPVMTKVMETFQPSAVVLQCGADSLNGDRLGTFNLTLKGHGACARFFRERHIPLMMLGGGGYTPCNVARCWTYETSIAVNMEVSDDLPYNDYFEYFGPNYRLHIEPSNANNENSPEFLHQIQESVIENLRHVAHVPSVQMQPIPEDAIKCLNNEEIAKDIANPDVRLHRSIMDSLVVDQGEFYDGEEESDDRRNEQSFKRAAVDSADVNSTKKPKIDVGHLCVEVHEKIANNCG
;
A
#
# COMPACT_ATOMS: atom_id res chain seq x y z
N MET A 1 -12.16 -14.74 8.58
CA MET A 1 -10.98 -14.54 9.46
C MET A 1 -11.15 -13.23 10.23
N GLY A 2 -10.62 -13.10 11.45
CA GLY A 2 -10.79 -11.90 12.29
C GLY A 2 -9.47 -11.16 12.57
N CYS A 3 -9.55 -9.87 12.93
CA CYS A 3 -8.40 -9.02 13.21
C CYS A 3 -8.23 -8.78 14.73
N PRO A 4 -7.15 -9.24 15.38
CA PRO A 4 -6.90 -8.97 16.81
C PRO A 4 -6.55 -7.49 17.08
N ASN A 5 -6.74 -7.01 18.32
CA ASN A 5 -6.26 -5.67 18.69
C ASN A 5 -4.72 -5.66 18.76
N VAL A 6 -4.05 -4.95 17.84
CA VAL A 6 -2.58 -4.80 17.78
C VAL A 6 -2.19 -3.33 17.92
N ILE A 7 -1.17 -3.04 18.74
CA ILE A 7 -0.64 -1.69 18.94
C ILE A 7 0.53 -1.46 17.97
N GLY A 8 0.32 -0.60 16.97
CA GLY A 8 1.33 -0.14 16.01
C GLY A 8 1.06 -0.57 14.57
N LEU A 9 0.52 0.34 13.75
CA LEU A 9 0.36 0.17 12.31
C LEU A 9 1.24 1.20 11.59
N TYR A 10 2.10 0.74 10.67
CA TYR A 10 3.05 1.59 9.93
C TYR A 10 2.63 1.71 8.45
N GLU A 11 1.96 2.82 8.08
CA GLU A 11 1.43 3.06 6.73
C GLU A 11 2.39 3.84 5.79
N VAL A 12 3.53 4.30 6.30
CA VAL A 12 4.36 5.35 5.66
C VAL A 12 5.11 4.87 4.40
N GLY A 13 5.37 3.55 4.30
CA GLY A 13 6.19 2.99 3.21
C GLY A 13 5.56 3.10 1.82
N LEU A 14 4.25 2.85 1.72
CA LEU A 14 3.58 2.75 0.43
C LEU A 14 3.36 4.12 -0.24
N TYR A 15 2.97 5.12 0.54
CA TYR A 15 2.78 6.48 0.03
C TYR A 15 4.06 6.99 -0.65
N SER A 16 5.21 6.74 -0.04
CA SER A 16 6.53 7.05 -0.61
C SER A 16 6.80 6.31 -1.93
N ALA A 17 6.41 5.03 -2.04
CA ALA A 17 6.54 4.26 -3.28
C ALA A 17 5.73 4.87 -4.44
N ALA A 18 4.46 5.22 -4.19
CA ALA A 18 3.59 5.86 -5.19
C ALA A 18 4.15 7.21 -5.65
N VAL A 19 4.61 8.03 -4.70
CA VAL A 19 5.20 9.34 -4.99
C VAL A 19 6.48 9.20 -5.82
N LYS A 20 7.33 8.20 -5.56
CA LYS A 20 8.54 7.95 -6.35
C LYS A 20 8.21 7.57 -7.80
N LEU A 21 7.19 6.74 -8.01
CA LEU A 21 6.71 6.38 -9.36
C LEU A 21 6.13 7.61 -10.08
N ASN A 22 5.24 8.36 -9.43
CA ASN A 22 4.65 9.59 -9.97
C ASN A 22 5.71 10.63 -10.38
N LYS A 23 6.73 10.83 -9.54
CA LYS A 23 7.85 11.75 -9.78
C LYS A 23 8.91 11.18 -10.74
N ARG A 24 8.69 9.99 -11.30
CA ARG A 24 9.62 9.28 -12.21
C ARG A 24 11.03 9.14 -11.63
N LYS A 25 11.12 8.96 -10.30
CA LYS A 25 12.38 8.70 -9.59
C LYS A 25 12.72 7.21 -9.53
N ALA A 26 11.79 6.34 -9.93
CA ALA A 26 11.97 4.90 -10.06
C ALA A 26 11.00 4.37 -11.12
N ASP A 27 11.39 3.29 -11.81
CA ASP A 27 10.52 2.53 -12.72
C ASP A 27 9.73 1.45 -11.98
N ILE A 28 10.35 0.85 -10.96
CA ILE A 28 9.77 -0.17 -10.08
C ILE A 28 9.93 0.28 -8.62
N ALA A 29 8.86 0.20 -7.84
CA ALA A 29 8.89 0.45 -6.40
C ALA A 29 8.32 -0.75 -5.64
N ILE A 30 9.02 -1.20 -4.60
CA ILE A 30 8.68 -2.42 -3.85
C ILE A 30 8.35 -2.06 -2.40
N ASN A 31 7.25 -2.59 -1.87
CA ASN A 31 6.90 -2.53 -0.45
C ASN A 31 6.28 -3.86 0.03
N TRP A 32 7.14 -4.78 0.48
CA TRP A 32 6.72 -6.09 0.99
C TRP A 32 5.91 -6.03 2.30
N MET A 33 6.00 -4.92 3.04
CA MET A 33 5.20 -4.72 4.27
C MET A 33 3.76 -4.29 3.98
N GLY A 34 3.45 -3.95 2.73
CA GLY A 34 2.11 -3.57 2.27
C GLY A 34 1.36 -4.74 1.62
N GLY A 35 0.29 -4.43 0.90
CA GLY A 35 -0.54 -5.43 0.20
C GLY A 35 -1.73 -5.94 1.02
N LEU A 36 -2.20 -5.16 2.00
CA LEU A 36 -3.28 -5.54 2.91
C LEU A 36 -4.65 -5.31 2.26
N HIS A 37 -4.99 -6.18 1.30
CA HIS A 37 -6.10 -5.99 0.36
C HIS A 37 -7.52 -6.16 0.92
N HIS A 38 -7.70 -6.74 2.12
CA HIS A 38 -9.02 -7.02 2.70
C HIS A 38 -9.61 -5.87 3.50
N ALA A 39 -8.79 -4.88 3.89
CA ALA A 39 -9.26 -3.75 4.69
C ALA A 39 -10.33 -2.96 3.92
N LYS A 40 -11.43 -2.64 4.61
CA LYS A 40 -12.56 -1.90 4.05
C LYS A 40 -12.50 -0.43 4.47
N LYS A 41 -13.40 0.39 3.93
CA LYS A 41 -13.44 1.83 4.26
C LYS A 41 -13.65 2.11 5.75
N SER A 42 -14.46 1.28 6.42
CA SER A 42 -14.89 1.53 7.81
C SER A 42 -14.79 0.29 8.70
N GLU A 43 -14.12 -0.78 8.25
CA GLU A 43 -13.92 -2.00 9.03
C GLU A 43 -12.63 -2.73 8.64
N ALA A 44 -12.04 -3.40 9.64
CA ALA A 44 -10.92 -4.30 9.44
C ALA A 44 -11.44 -5.69 9.05
N SER A 45 -10.75 -6.39 8.15
CA SER A 45 -11.12 -7.72 7.67
C SER A 45 -9.88 -8.50 7.26
N GLY A 46 -9.87 -9.83 7.40
CA GLY A 46 -8.80 -10.69 6.87
C GLY A 46 -7.39 -10.28 7.31
N PHE A 47 -7.19 -9.95 8.59
CA PHE A 47 -5.93 -9.42 9.15
C PHE A 47 -5.49 -8.03 8.65
N CYS A 48 -6.33 -7.37 7.85
CA CYS A 48 -6.07 -6.06 7.27
C CYS A 48 -6.87 -4.98 8.01
N TYR A 49 -6.19 -3.91 8.45
CA TYR A 49 -6.80 -2.80 9.21
C TYR A 49 -6.94 -1.52 8.39
N SER A 50 -5.97 -1.28 7.51
CA SER A 50 -5.94 -0.15 6.59
C SER A 50 -5.56 -0.65 5.22
N ASN A 51 -6.25 -0.17 4.20
CA ASN A 51 -6.02 -0.61 2.82
C ASN A 51 -4.96 0.30 2.20
N ASP A 52 -3.70 -0.06 2.44
CA ASP A 52 -2.56 0.68 1.90
C ASP A 52 -2.67 0.75 0.37
N ILE A 53 -3.00 -0.35 -0.28
CA ILE A 53 -3.15 -0.45 -1.74
C ILE A 53 -4.08 0.63 -2.30
N VAL A 54 -5.26 0.83 -1.69
CA VAL A 54 -6.21 1.87 -2.12
C VAL A 54 -5.59 3.26 -2.02
N LEU A 55 -4.86 3.56 -0.94
CA LEU A 55 -4.16 4.85 -0.77
C LEU A 55 -3.05 5.03 -1.83
N GLY A 56 -2.29 3.98 -2.13
CA GLY A 56 -1.26 3.98 -3.17
C GLY A 56 -1.84 4.23 -4.56
N ILE A 57 -2.95 3.57 -4.91
CA ILE A 57 -3.65 3.78 -6.18
C ILE A 57 -4.22 5.20 -6.27
N LEU A 58 -4.81 5.73 -5.21
CA LEU A 58 -5.30 7.12 -5.18
C LEU A 58 -4.18 8.13 -5.44
N GLU A 59 -2.99 7.90 -4.90
CA GLU A 59 -1.81 8.73 -5.18
C GLU A 59 -1.36 8.57 -6.64
N LEU A 60 -1.30 7.36 -7.20
CA LEU A 60 -1.00 7.15 -8.63
C LEU A 60 -2.03 7.82 -9.55
N LEU A 61 -3.31 7.80 -9.21
CA LEU A 61 -4.39 8.43 -9.97
C LEU A 61 -4.26 9.96 -10.08
N LYS A 62 -3.36 10.61 -9.34
CA LYS A 62 -3.04 12.03 -9.55
C LYS A 62 -2.31 12.27 -10.88
N TYR A 63 -1.49 11.32 -11.34
CA TYR A 63 -0.66 11.46 -12.54
C TYR A 63 -1.05 10.47 -13.64
N HIS A 64 -1.61 9.33 -13.27
CA HIS A 64 -1.96 8.23 -14.16
C HIS A 64 -3.47 8.22 -14.44
N LYS A 65 -3.85 8.27 -15.72
CA LYS A 65 -5.27 8.28 -16.12
C LYS A 65 -5.96 6.97 -15.76
N ARG A 66 -5.23 5.87 -15.99
CA ARG A 66 -5.63 4.49 -15.73
C ARG A 66 -4.55 3.77 -14.95
N VAL A 67 -4.94 3.17 -13.84
CA VAL A 67 -4.08 2.34 -12.98
C VAL A 67 -4.64 0.93 -13.00
N LEU A 68 -3.80 -0.05 -13.31
CA LEU A 68 -4.18 -1.47 -13.25
C LEU A 68 -3.74 -2.02 -11.90
N TYR A 69 -4.66 -2.65 -11.19
CA TYR A 69 -4.38 -3.44 -9.99
C TYR A 69 -4.47 -4.93 -10.34
N VAL A 70 -3.44 -5.68 -10.00
CA VAL A 70 -3.38 -7.14 -10.22
C VAL A 70 -3.05 -7.81 -8.90
N ASP A 71 -3.83 -8.83 -8.58
CA ASP A 71 -3.79 -9.54 -7.30
C ASP A 71 -3.58 -11.03 -7.55
N ILE A 72 -2.47 -11.57 -7.04
CA ILE A 72 -2.09 -12.99 -7.12
C ILE A 72 -2.04 -13.66 -5.74
N ASP A 73 -2.62 -13.03 -4.72
CA ASP A 73 -2.97 -13.68 -3.44
C ASP A 73 -3.96 -14.82 -3.66
N VAL A 74 -3.95 -15.84 -2.80
CA VAL A 74 -4.93 -16.92 -2.92
C VAL A 74 -6.35 -16.45 -2.59
N HIS A 75 -6.49 -15.36 -1.83
CA HIS A 75 -7.78 -14.76 -1.49
C HIS A 75 -8.17 -13.66 -2.48
N HIS A 76 -9.48 -13.49 -2.67
CA HIS A 76 -9.98 -12.40 -3.49
C HIS A 76 -9.63 -11.03 -2.89
N GLY A 77 -9.07 -10.13 -3.70
CA GLY A 77 -8.72 -8.74 -3.36
C GLY A 77 -9.92 -7.81 -3.16
N ASP A 78 -10.85 -8.22 -2.31
CA ASP A 78 -12.19 -7.67 -2.17
C ASP A 78 -12.23 -6.22 -1.66
N GLY A 79 -11.34 -5.80 -0.78
CA GLY A 79 -11.28 -4.42 -0.28
C GLY A 79 -10.85 -3.43 -1.37
N VAL A 80 -9.92 -3.83 -2.23
CA VAL A 80 -9.47 -3.00 -3.36
C VAL A 80 -10.53 -2.97 -4.45
N GLU A 81 -11.13 -4.11 -4.77
CA GLU A 81 -12.26 -4.20 -5.71
C GLU A 81 -13.42 -3.30 -5.27
N GLU A 82 -13.85 -3.39 -4.01
CA GLU A 82 -14.95 -2.59 -3.48
C GLU A 82 -14.66 -1.08 -3.56
N ALA A 83 -13.43 -0.67 -3.23
CA ALA A 83 -13.03 0.74 -3.27
C ALA A 83 -13.13 1.37 -4.67
N PHE A 84 -12.94 0.58 -5.72
CA PHE A 84 -12.93 1.03 -7.11
C PHE A 84 -14.09 0.47 -7.96
N TYR A 85 -15.05 -0.21 -7.36
CA TYR A 85 -16.12 -0.96 -8.04
C TYR A 85 -16.98 -0.13 -9.01
N THR A 86 -16.98 1.20 -8.85
CA THR A 86 -17.81 2.13 -9.63
C THR A 86 -17.04 3.07 -10.55
N THR A 87 -15.71 2.89 -10.70
CA THR A 87 -14.87 3.73 -11.58
C THR A 87 -14.27 2.95 -12.75
N ASP A 88 -14.08 3.64 -13.87
CA ASP A 88 -13.38 3.18 -15.08
C ASP A 88 -11.88 3.56 -15.08
N ARG A 89 -11.41 4.28 -14.06
CA ARG A 89 -10.01 4.71 -13.95
C ARG A 89 -9.10 3.66 -13.33
N VAL A 90 -9.66 2.69 -12.62
CA VAL A 90 -8.93 1.58 -12.03
C VAL A 90 -9.57 0.30 -12.53
N MET A 91 -8.75 -0.62 -13.03
CA MET A 91 -9.18 -1.98 -13.31
C MET A 91 -8.58 -2.89 -12.25
N THR A 92 -9.42 -3.67 -11.57
CA THR A 92 -8.98 -4.69 -10.61
C THR A 92 -9.02 -6.05 -11.28
N VAL A 93 -7.93 -6.80 -11.18
CA VAL A 93 -7.83 -8.17 -11.70
C VAL A 93 -7.34 -9.08 -10.59
N SER A 94 -8.14 -10.08 -10.20
CA SER A 94 -7.78 -10.99 -9.11
C SER A 94 -7.89 -12.45 -9.55
N PHE A 95 -6.86 -13.22 -9.25
CA PHE A 95 -6.79 -14.67 -9.46
C PHE A 95 -6.77 -15.35 -8.10
N HIS A 96 -7.85 -16.03 -7.72
CA HIS A 96 -8.03 -16.47 -6.34
C HIS A 96 -8.80 -17.77 -6.26
N LYS A 97 -8.70 -18.47 -5.13
CA LYS A 97 -9.57 -19.61 -4.84
C LYS A 97 -11.00 -19.12 -4.61
N TYR A 98 -11.96 -19.78 -5.25
CA TYR A 98 -13.38 -19.50 -5.07
C TYR A 98 -14.19 -20.77 -4.75
N GLY A 99 -15.23 -20.61 -3.92
CA GLY A 99 -16.06 -21.69 -3.41
C GLY A 99 -15.64 -22.13 -2.00
N ASP A 100 -16.55 -21.94 -1.04
CA ASP A 100 -16.34 -22.16 0.41
C ASP A 100 -14.96 -21.72 0.90
N PHE A 101 -14.59 -20.48 0.58
CA PHE A 101 -13.30 -19.89 0.90
C PHE A 101 -13.45 -18.40 1.23
N PHE A 102 -12.60 -17.89 2.10
CA PHE A 102 -12.60 -16.47 2.44
C PHE A 102 -12.11 -15.64 1.25
N PRO A 103 -12.66 -14.44 0.97
CA PRO A 103 -13.74 -13.73 1.69
C PRO A 103 -15.17 -14.10 1.26
N GLY A 104 -15.34 -14.97 0.26
CA GLY A 104 -16.64 -15.38 -0.26
C GLY A 104 -17.20 -14.52 -1.39
N THR A 105 -16.41 -13.56 -1.89
CA THR A 105 -16.69 -12.72 -3.07
C THR A 105 -15.72 -13.07 -4.21
N GLY A 106 -15.84 -12.42 -5.37
CA GLY A 106 -14.96 -12.65 -6.52
C GLY A 106 -15.51 -13.69 -7.49
N GLU A 107 -16.84 -13.82 -7.59
CA GLU A 107 -17.43 -14.68 -8.61
C GLU A 107 -17.12 -14.11 -10.00
N ILE A 108 -17.09 -14.96 -11.03
CA ILE A 108 -16.94 -14.53 -12.44
C ILE A 108 -17.98 -13.50 -12.90
N LYS A 109 -19.12 -13.38 -12.19
CA LYS A 109 -20.19 -12.43 -12.46
C LYS A 109 -20.00 -11.09 -11.74
N ASP A 110 -19.07 -11.00 -10.80
CA ASP A 110 -18.70 -9.77 -10.11
C ASP A 110 -17.83 -8.94 -11.06
N ILE A 111 -18.50 -8.09 -11.85
CA ILE A 111 -17.89 -7.35 -12.96
C ILE A 111 -17.89 -5.83 -12.74
N GLY A 112 -18.14 -5.35 -11.52
CA GLY A 112 -18.27 -3.91 -11.24
C GLY A 112 -19.67 -3.35 -11.51
N ALA A 113 -19.86 -2.08 -11.16
CA ALA A 113 -21.15 -1.39 -11.26
C ALA A 113 -21.03 0.02 -11.83
N GLY A 114 -22.13 0.52 -12.41
CA GLY A 114 -22.17 1.88 -12.98
C GLY A 114 -21.08 2.09 -14.04
N ARG A 115 -20.21 3.10 -13.84
CA ARG A 115 -19.07 3.36 -14.74
C ARG A 115 -17.96 2.33 -14.64
N GLY A 116 -17.85 1.64 -13.50
CA GLY A 116 -16.86 0.57 -13.28
C GLY A 116 -17.29 -0.80 -13.79
N LYS A 117 -18.47 -0.91 -14.44
CA LYS A 117 -18.91 -2.17 -15.04
C LYS A 117 -17.91 -2.60 -16.14
N TYR A 118 -17.50 -3.86 -16.10
CA TYR A 118 -16.41 -4.51 -16.85
C TYR A 118 -14.98 -4.11 -16.46
N TYR A 119 -14.79 -3.31 -15.39
CA TYR A 119 -13.47 -2.93 -14.86
C TYR A 119 -13.07 -3.71 -13.60
N ALA A 120 -13.95 -4.57 -13.07
CA ALA A 120 -13.57 -5.62 -12.13
C ALA A 120 -13.50 -6.96 -12.88
N VAL A 121 -12.35 -7.63 -12.80
CA VAL A 121 -12.08 -8.89 -13.50
C VAL A 121 -11.70 -9.94 -12.48
N ASN A 122 -12.56 -10.93 -12.31
CA ASN A 122 -12.38 -12.02 -11.36
C ASN A 122 -12.10 -13.34 -12.08
N VAL A 123 -11.04 -14.02 -11.66
CA VAL A 123 -10.63 -15.33 -12.16
C VAL A 123 -10.74 -16.35 -11.02
N PRO A 124 -11.94 -16.92 -10.79
CA PRO A 124 -12.17 -17.88 -9.71
C PRO A 124 -11.54 -19.23 -10.04
N LEU A 125 -10.68 -19.74 -9.16
CA LEU A 125 -9.94 -20.98 -9.32
C LEU A 125 -10.28 -21.99 -8.21
N ARG A 126 -9.86 -23.24 -8.42
CA ARG A 126 -10.00 -24.36 -7.46
C ARG A 126 -8.65 -24.79 -6.91
N ASP A 127 -8.68 -25.74 -5.99
CA ASP A 127 -7.50 -26.25 -5.30
C ASP A 127 -6.44 -26.85 -6.25
N GLY A 128 -5.19 -26.77 -5.80
CA GLY A 128 -4.06 -27.48 -6.40
C GLY A 128 -3.62 -26.96 -7.77
N ILE A 129 -3.99 -25.72 -8.16
CA ILE A 129 -3.50 -25.15 -9.43
C ILE A 129 -1.98 -25.13 -9.46
N THR A 130 -1.41 -25.63 -10.56
CA THR A 130 0.04 -25.74 -10.78
C THR A 130 0.56 -24.56 -11.61
N ASP A 131 1.88 -24.38 -11.65
CA ASP A 131 2.55 -23.34 -12.44
C ASP A 131 2.07 -23.29 -13.90
N ASP A 132 2.06 -24.45 -14.59
CA ASP A 132 1.66 -24.53 -16.00
C ASP A 132 0.18 -24.13 -16.20
N SER A 133 -0.71 -24.64 -15.35
CA SER A 133 -2.14 -24.31 -15.42
C SER A 133 -2.39 -22.84 -15.10
N TYR A 134 -1.70 -22.29 -14.10
CA TYR A 134 -1.83 -20.88 -13.72
C TYR A 134 -1.33 -19.97 -14.85
N GLN A 135 -0.18 -20.27 -15.45
CA GLN A 135 0.36 -19.50 -16.58
C GLN A 135 -0.54 -19.62 -17.83
N SER A 136 -1.17 -20.77 -18.05
CA SER A 136 -2.06 -21.00 -19.20
C SER A 136 -3.28 -20.06 -19.21
N ILE A 137 -3.72 -19.57 -18.05
CA ILE A 137 -4.83 -18.61 -17.92
C ILE A 137 -4.34 -17.18 -17.64
N PHE A 138 -3.31 -17.02 -16.80
CA PHE A 138 -2.77 -15.71 -16.42
C PHE A 138 -2.26 -14.93 -17.63
N VAL A 139 -1.42 -15.56 -18.47
CA VAL A 139 -0.79 -14.86 -19.60
C VAL A 139 -1.83 -14.40 -20.63
N PRO A 140 -2.78 -15.22 -21.10
CA PRO A 140 -3.82 -14.76 -22.02
C PRO A 140 -4.72 -13.68 -21.44
N VAL A 141 -5.20 -13.85 -20.20
CA VAL A 141 -6.07 -12.86 -19.53
C VAL A 141 -5.34 -11.54 -19.38
N MET A 142 -4.14 -11.55 -18.81
CA MET A 142 -3.39 -10.32 -18.59
C MET A 142 -2.93 -9.66 -19.89
N THR A 143 -2.61 -10.44 -20.92
CA THR A 143 -2.31 -9.87 -22.25
C THR A 143 -3.53 -9.12 -22.77
N LYS A 144 -4.72 -9.70 -22.67
CA LYS A 144 -5.95 -9.05 -23.12
C LYS A 144 -6.31 -7.82 -22.28
N VAL A 145 -6.11 -7.88 -20.97
CA VAL A 145 -6.29 -6.72 -20.08
C VAL A 145 -5.37 -5.58 -20.50
N MET A 146 -4.08 -5.85 -20.73
CA MET A 146 -3.11 -4.83 -21.14
C MET A 146 -3.47 -4.19 -22.49
N GLU A 147 -3.90 -4.98 -23.47
CA GLU A 147 -4.34 -4.50 -24.79
C GLU A 147 -5.58 -3.61 -24.72
N THR A 148 -6.55 -4.01 -23.89
CA THR A 148 -7.86 -3.35 -23.84
C THR A 148 -7.85 -2.15 -22.90
N PHE A 149 -7.36 -2.32 -21.67
CA PHE A 149 -7.37 -1.29 -20.64
C PHE A 149 -6.24 -0.28 -20.80
N GLN A 150 -5.09 -0.67 -21.39
CA GLN A 150 -3.94 0.21 -21.63
C GLN A 150 -3.58 1.08 -20.41
N PRO A 151 -3.20 0.47 -19.27
CA PRO A 151 -2.86 1.20 -18.07
C PRO A 151 -1.56 2.00 -18.24
N SER A 152 -1.43 3.08 -17.47
CA SER A 152 -0.21 3.89 -17.41
C SER A 152 0.64 3.66 -16.15
N ALA A 153 0.13 2.87 -15.20
CA ALA A 153 0.81 2.37 -14.03
C ALA A 153 0.17 1.05 -13.61
N VAL A 154 0.95 0.16 -13.01
CA VAL A 154 0.52 -1.15 -12.51
C VAL A 154 0.85 -1.26 -11.03
N VAL A 155 -0.10 -1.75 -10.24
CA VAL A 155 0.11 -2.20 -8.86
C VAL A 155 -0.10 -3.71 -8.83
N LEU A 156 0.95 -4.46 -8.50
CA LEU A 156 0.94 -5.90 -8.36
C LEU A 156 1.03 -6.25 -6.87
N GLN A 157 -0.03 -6.85 -6.33
CA GLN A 157 -0.02 -7.47 -5.00
C GLN A 157 0.52 -8.89 -5.19
N CYS A 158 1.60 -9.23 -4.47
CA CYS A 158 2.31 -10.51 -4.57
C CYS A 158 2.07 -11.37 -3.32
N GLY A 159 0.81 -11.60 -2.96
CA GLY A 159 0.42 -12.52 -1.89
C GLY A 159 1.08 -13.89 -2.10
N ALA A 160 1.85 -14.31 -1.10
CA ALA A 160 2.67 -15.52 -1.14
C ALA A 160 1.95 -16.75 -0.56
N ASP A 161 0.70 -16.60 -0.13
CA ASP A 161 -0.16 -17.71 0.31
C ASP A 161 -0.76 -18.52 -0.86
N SER A 162 -0.59 -18.06 -2.10
CA SER A 162 -0.85 -18.86 -3.31
C SER A 162 0.26 -19.89 -3.61
N LEU A 163 1.33 -19.92 -2.82
CA LEU A 163 2.43 -20.89 -2.96
C LEU A 163 2.08 -22.27 -2.40
N ASN A 164 2.73 -23.30 -2.97
CA ASN A 164 2.70 -24.65 -2.44
C ASN A 164 3.23 -24.69 -0.99
N GLY A 165 2.53 -25.45 -0.15
CA GLY A 165 2.91 -25.64 1.25
C GLY A 165 2.63 -24.42 2.14
N ASP A 166 1.80 -23.48 1.69
CA ASP A 166 1.23 -22.47 2.58
C ASP A 166 0.33 -23.12 3.65
N ARG A 167 0.17 -22.46 4.81
CA ARG A 167 -0.65 -22.99 5.91
C ARG A 167 -2.15 -22.79 5.72
N LEU A 168 -2.56 -21.78 4.95
CA LEU A 168 -3.95 -21.42 4.73
C LEU A 168 -4.35 -21.57 3.25
N GLY A 169 -3.46 -21.24 2.33
CA GLY A 169 -3.67 -21.42 0.90
C GLY A 169 -3.58 -22.88 0.45
N THR A 170 -4.28 -23.19 -0.63
CA THR A 170 -4.45 -24.56 -1.15
C THR A 170 -4.02 -24.69 -2.61
N PHE A 171 -3.29 -23.69 -3.13
CA PHE A 171 -2.66 -23.74 -4.45
C PHE A 171 -1.35 -24.53 -4.41
N ASN A 172 -0.84 -24.87 -5.59
CA ASN A 172 0.39 -25.66 -5.75
C ASN A 172 1.41 -24.93 -6.63
N LEU A 173 1.54 -23.60 -6.43
CA LEU A 173 2.50 -22.78 -7.17
C LEU A 173 3.90 -22.88 -6.59
N THR A 174 4.91 -22.87 -7.45
CA THR A 174 6.30 -22.68 -7.04
C THR A 174 6.68 -21.20 -7.12
N LEU A 175 7.85 -20.87 -6.58
CA LEU A 175 8.47 -19.55 -6.75
C LEU A 175 8.60 -19.15 -8.23
N LYS A 176 8.83 -20.11 -9.12
CA LYS A 176 9.03 -19.82 -10.55
C LYS A 176 7.71 -19.48 -11.23
N GLY A 177 6.64 -20.20 -10.93
CA GLY A 177 5.30 -19.91 -11.43
C GLY A 177 4.75 -18.60 -10.89
N HIS A 178 4.91 -18.35 -9.60
CA HIS A 178 4.50 -17.10 -8.95
C HIS A 178 5.30 -15.90 -9.50
N GLY A 179 6.63 -15.96 -9.48
CA GLY A 179 7.49 -14.90 -10.01
C GLY A 179 7.39 -14.68 -11.53
N ALA A 180 6.87 -15.65 -12.30
CA ALA A 180 6.57 -15.41 -13.72
C ALA A 180 5.50 -14.33 -13.92
N CYS A 181 4.60 -14.14 -12.95
CA CYS A 181 3.63 -13.04 -12.95
C CYS A 181 4.32 -11.68 -12.81
N ALA A 182 5.27 -11.55 -11.87
CA ALA A 182 6.09 -10.35 -11.73
C ALA A 182 6.93 -10.06 -12.99
N ARG A 183 7.53 -11.11 -13.58
CA ARG A 183 8.32 -11.01 -14.81
C ARG A 183 7.49 -10.45 -15.97
N PHE A 184 6.26 -10.91 -16.12
CA PHE A 184 5.33 -10.45 -17.14
C PHE A 184 5.18 -8.91 -17.13
N PHE A 185 5.00 -8.29 -15.95
CA PHE A 185 4.86 -6.83 -15.88
C PHE A 185 6.17 -6.09 -16.03
N ARG A 186 7.26 -6.62 -15.46
CA ARG A 186 8.59 -6.00 -15.53
C ARG A 186 9.09 -5.86 -16.97
N GLU A 187 8.77 -6.80 -17.86
CA GLU A 187 9.11 -6.75 -19.29
C GLU A 187 8.34 -5.69 -20.10
N ARG A 188 7.27 -5.10 -19.54
CA ARG A 188 6.42 -4.12 -20.24
C ARG A 188 6.87 -2.67 -20.07
N HIS A 189 7.82 -2.40 -19.18
CA HIS A 189 8.38 -1.06 -18.93
C HIS A 189 7.32 0.01 -18.60
N ILE A 190 6.29 -0.36 -17.86
CA ILE A 190 5.28 0.55 -17.28
C ILE A 190 5.61 0.72 -15.80
N PRO A 191 5.43 1.92 -15.20
CA PRO A 191 5.62 2.12 -13.77
C PRO A 191 4.93 1.02 -12.95
N LEU A 192 5.72 0.27 -12.19
CA LEU A 192 5.28 -0.94 -11.49
C LEU A 192 5.50 -0.77 -9.99
N MET A 193 4.43 -0.93 -9.23
CA MET A 193 4.49 -1.06 -7.78
C MET A 193 4.28 -2.52 -7.40
N MET A 194 5.21 -3.11 -6.66
CA MET A 194 5.11 -4.49 -6.15
C MET A 194 4.89 -4.47 -4.65
N LEU A 195 3.88 -5.19 -4.17
CA LEU A 195 3.47 -5.24 -2.78
C LEU A 195 3.54 -6.66 -2.24
N GLY A 196 3.59 -6.80 -0.91
CA GLY A 196 3.42 -8.09 -0.25
C GLY A 196 1.96 -8.57 -0.31
N GLY A 197 1.51 -9.17 0.78
CA GLY A 197 0.17 -9.77 0.88
C GLY A 197 0.13 -10.86 1.94
N GLY A 198 -0.79 -11.81 1.75
CA GLY A 198 -0.83 -13.03 2.54
C GLY A 198 0.42 -13.90 2.40
N GLY A 199 0.57 -14.89 3.26
CA GLY A 199 1.74 -15.77 3.30
C GLY A 199 2.00 -16.30 4.71
N TYR A 200 1.67 -17.56 4.94
CA TYR A 200 1.57 -18.15 6.27
C TYR A 200 2.58 -19.27 6.52
N THR A 201 3.42 -19.58 5.53
CA THR A 201 4.67 -20.33 5.69
C THR A 201 5.86 -19.35 5.53
N PRO A 202 6.34 -18.70 6.62
CA PRO A 202 7.25 -17.54 6.53
C PRO A 202 8.54 -17.79 5.75
N CYS A 203 9.10 -19.01 5.82
CA CYS A 203 10.29 -19.35 5.05
C CYS A 203 10.04 -19.29 3.53
N ASN A 204 8.85 -19.70 3.08
CA ASN A 204 8.49 -19.64 1.67
C ASN A 204 8.15 -18.21 1.24
N VAL A 205 7.55 -17.40 2.13
CA VAL A 205 7.35 -15.96 1.91
C VAL A 205 8.69 -15.25 1.68
N ALA A 206 9.67 -15.49 2.57
CA ALA A 206 11.01 -14.91 2.45
C ALA A 206 11.69 -15.32 1.14
N ARG A 207 11.61 -16.61 0.76
CA ARG A 207 12.10 -17.11 -0.53
C ARG A 207 11.42 -16.39 -1.70
N CYS A 208 10.09 -16.29 -1.68
CA CYS A 208 9.30 -15.73 -2.77
C CYS A 208 9.63 -14.27 -3.03
N TRP A 209 9.50 -13.41 -2.02
CA TRP A 209 9.74 -11.98 -2.19
C TRP A 209 11.21 -11.66 -2.46
N THR A 210 12.15 -12.50 -1.99
CA THR A 210 13.57 -12.41 -2.39
C THR A 210 13.73 -12.69 -3.89
N TYR A 211 13.13 -13.76 -4.39
CA TYR A 211 13.20 -14.13 -5.81
C TYR A 211 12.49 -13.10 -6.71
N GLU A 212 11.31 -12.61 -6.32
CA GLU A 212 10.60 -11.56 -7.04
C GLU A 212 11.37 -10.22 -7.04
N THR A 213 12.06 -9.89 -5.95
CA THR A 213 12.99 -8.74 -5.91
C THR A 213 14.10 -8.93 -6.95
N SER A 214 14.65 -10.14 -7.07
CA SER A 214 15.65 -10.48 -8.09
C SER A 214 15.11 -10.24 -9.52
N ILE A 215 13.85 -10.59 -9.76
CA ILE A 215 13.17 -10.33 -11.05
C ILE A 215 13.03 -8.83 -11.30
N ALA A 216 12.63 -8.06 -10.28
CA ALA A 216 12.47 -6.61 -10.37
C ALA A 216 13.79 -5.90 -10.72
N VAL A 217 14.89 -6.31 -10.08
CA VAL A 217 16.23 -5.74 -10.36
C VAL A 217 16.94 -6.39 -11.56
N ASN A 218 16.28 -7.34 -12.25
CA ASN A 218 16.83 -8.09 -13.38
C ASN A 218 18.16 -8.80 -13.05
N MET A 219 18.21 -9.50 -11.92
CA MET A 219 19.37 -10.25 -11.49
C MET A 219 19.03 -11.72 -11.26
N GLU A 220 19.84 -12.60 -11.84
CA GLU A 220 19.78 -14.03 -11.52
C GLU A 220 20.40 -14.26 -10.14
N VAL A 221 19.75 -15.09 -9.34
CA VAL A 221 20.19 -15.45 -8.00
C VAL A 221 20.43 -16.96 -7.93
N SER A 222 21.43 -17.35 -7.15
CA SER A 222 21.73 -18.76 -6.92
C SER A 222 20.57 -19.45 -6.19
N ASP A 223 20.37 -20.74 -6.50
CA ASP A 223 19.46 -21.58 -5.73
C ASP A 223 20.05 -21.96 -4.35
N ASP A 224 21.38 -21.93 -4.20
CA ASP A 224 22.02 -22.08 -2.89
C ASP A 224 21.82 -20.81 -2.06
N LEU A 225 21.16 -20.94 -0.89
CA LEU A 225 20.92 -19.80 -0.02
C LEU A 225 22.23 -19.27 0.58
N PRO A 226 22.46 -17.95 0.58
CA PRO A 226 23.57 -17.38 1.32
C PRO A 226 23.32 -17.50 2.83
N TYR A 227 24.41 -17.58 3.60
CA TYR A 227 24.32 -17.48 5.05
C TYR A 227 23.64 -16.17 5.46
N ASN A 228 22.75 -16.26 6.44
CA ASN A 228 22.01 -15.15 7.00
C ASN A 228 21.59 -15.48 8.44
N ASP A 229 21.14 -14.48 9.20
CA ASP A 229 20.79 -14.64 10.62
C ASP A 229 19.69 -15.69 10.87
N TYR A 230 18.87 -15.97 9.86
CA TYR A 230 17.77 -16.93 9.92
C TYR A 230 18.05 -18.20 9.10
N PHE A 231 19.31 -18.50 8.77
CA PHE A 231 19.67 -19.58 7.84
C PHE A 231 19.11 -20.96 8.25
N GLU A 232 19.08 -21.25 9.56
CA GLU A 232 18.56 -22.51 10.12
C GLU A 232 17.07 -22.74 9.82
N TYR A 233 16.29 -21.68 9.62
CA TYR A 233 14.87 -21.77 9.28
C TYR A 233 14.61 -22.37 7.90
N PHE A 234 15.62 -22.40 7.02
CA PHE A 234 15.53 -22.91 5.65
C PHE A 234 16.01 -24.35 5.50
N GLY A 235 16.32 -25.03 6.62
CA GLY A 235 16.65 -26.45 6.62
C GLY A 235 15.47 -27.33 6.17
N PRO A 236 15.74 -28.58 5.73
CA PRO A 236 17.05 -29.20 5.62
C PRO A 236 17.76 -28.93 4.28
N ASN A 237 17.09 -28.33 3.29
CA ASN A 237 17.62 -28.23 1.94
C ASN A 237 18.48 -26.97 1.71
N TYR A 238 18.25 -25.89 2.46
CA TYR A 238 18.94 -24.60 2.31
C TYR A 238 18.92 -24.08 0.86
N ARG A 239 17.83 -24.37 0.14
CA ARG A 239 17.58 -23.92 -1.23
C ARG A 239 16.58 -22.78 -1.29
N LEU A 240 16.70 -21.95 -2.32
CA LEU A 240 15.77 -20.86 -2.61
C LEU A 240 14.46 -21.43 -3.17
N HIS A 241 14.54 -22.27 -4.20
CA HIS A 241 13.36 -22.79 -4.87
C HIS A 241 12.64 -23.87 -4.06
N ILE A 242 11.31 -23.89 -4.19
CA ILE A 242 10.44 -24.91 -3.63
C ILE A 242 9.92 -25.80 -4.76
N GLU A 243 9.77 -27.08 -4.47
CA GLU A 243 9.20 -28.05 -5.39
C GLU A 243 7.66 -28.09 -5.24
N PRO A 244 6.92 -28.39 -6.31
CA PRO A 244 5.47 -28.60 -6.22
C PRO A 244 5.17 -29.89 -5.45
N SER A 245 3.99 -29.95 -4.84
CA SER A 245 3.50 -31.16 -4.19
C SER A 245 2.77 -32.08 -5.19
N ASN A 246 2.52 -33.33 -4.79
CA ASN A 246 1.67 -34.27 -5.54
C ASN A 246 0.16 -34.01 -5.34
N ALA A 247 -0.23 -32.82 -4.88
CA ALA A 247 -1.64 -32.47 -4.73
C ALA A 247 -2.36 -32.52 -6.09
N ASN A 248 -3.59 -32.99 -6.08
CA ASN A 248 -4.41 -33.04 -7.29
C ASN A 248 -4.78 -31.62 -7.71
N ASN A 249 -4.61 -31.30 -9.00
CA ASN A 249 -5.09 -30.05 -9.57
C ASN A 249 -6.56 -30.20 -9.97
N GLU A 250 -7.46 -29.49 -9.29
CA GLU A 250 -8.90 -29.54 -9.55
C GLU A 250 -9.35 -28.61 -10.69
N ASN A 251 -8.41 -27.91 -11.32
CA ASN A 251 -8.62 -26.99 -12.42
C ASN A 251 -8.38 -27.71 -13.75
N SER A 252 -9.40 -28.38 -14.28
CA SER A 252 -9.28 -29.02 -15.59
C SER A 252 -9.03 -27.98 -16.70
N PRO A 253 -8.33 -28.34 -17.79
CA PRO A 253 -8.10 -27.43 -18.91
C PRO A 253 -9.41 -26.85 -19.48
N GLU A 254 -10.48 -27.64 -19.52
CA GLU A 254 -11.80 -27.20 -20.00
C GLU A 254 -12.43 -26.16 -19.05
N PHE A 255 -12.27 -26.36 -17.73
CA PHE A 255 -12.74 -25.40 -16.74
C PHE A 255 -11.99 -24.06 -16.85
N LEU A 256 -10.66 -24.09 -16.97
CA LEU A 256 -9.85 -22.89 -17.17
C LEU A 256 -10.20 -22.18 -18.48
N HIS A 257 -10.41 -22.93 -19.56
CA HIS A 257 -10.81 -22.38 -20.84
C HIS A 257 -12.17 -21.66 -20.76
N GLN A 258 -13.16 -22.24 -20.06
CA GLN A 258 -14.47 -21.59 -19.88
C GLN A 258 -14.38 -20.27 -19.11
N ILE A 259 -13.55 -20.23 -18.06
CA ILE A 259 -13.30 -18.98 -17.31
C ILE A 259 -12.61 -17.96 -18.21
N GLN A 260 -11.56 -18.38 -18.91
CA GLN A 260 -10.81 -17.53 -19.83
C GLN A 260 -11.73 -16.93 -20.92
N GLU A 261 -12.58 -17.73 -21.55
CA GLU A 261 -13.54 -17.25 -22.56
C GLU A 261 -14.51 -16.22 -21.97
N SER A 262 -15.06 -16.49 -20.78
CA SER A 262 -15.99 -15.59 -20.11
C SER A 262 -15.33 -14.26 -19.75
N VAL A 263 -14.10 -14.31 -19.22
CA VAL A 263 -13.31 -13.10 -18.89
C VAL A 263 -12.96 -12.31 -20.15
N ILE A 264 -12.51 -12.99 -21.20
CA ILE A 264 -12.17 -12.33 -22.48
C ILE A 264 -13.41 -11.69 -23.11
N GLU A 265 -14.58 -12.34 -23.03
CA GLU A 265 -15.84 -11.76 -23.51
C GLU A 265 -16.21 -10.50 -22.72
N ASN A 266 -16.11 -10.54 -21.38
CA ASN A 266 -16.33 -9.36 -20.55
C ASN A 266 -15.38 -8.21 -20.93
N LEU A 267 -14.12 -8.51 -21.21
CA LEU A 267 -13.13 -7.52 -21.65
C LEU A 267 -13.46 -6.89 -23.01
N ARG A 268 -14.24 -7.54 -23.89
CA ARG A 268 -14.68 -6.92 -25.16
C ARG A 268 -15.63 -5.74 -24.95
N HIS A 269 -16.30 -5.66 -23.81
CA HIS A 269 -17.21 -4.58 -23.47
C HIS A 269 -16.52 -3.35 -22.86
N VAL A 270 -15.24 -3.47 -22.48
CA VAL A 270 -14.45 -2.34 -22.01
C VAL A 270 -14.25 -1.37 -23.18
N ALA A 271 -14.64 -0.12 -22.98
CA ALA A 271 -14.50 0.91 -24.00
C ALA A 271 -13.03 1.07 -24.40
N HIS A 272 -12.74 1.01 -25.70
CA HIS A 272 -11.40 1.28 -26.20
C HIS A 272 -11.11 2.79 -26.05
N VAL A 273 -10.48 3.14 -24.93
CA VAL A 273 -9.97 4.47 -24.55
C VAL A 273 -10.96 5.64 -24.73
N PRO A 274 -11.84 5.93 -23.75
CA PRO A 274 -12.55 7.20 -23.73
C PRO A 274 -11.66 8.34 -23.18
N SER A 275 -11.92 9.56 -23.64
CA SER A 275 -11.26 10.80 -23.22
C SER A 275 -11.65 11.16 -21.78
N VAL A 276 -10.78 10.86 -20.81
CA VAL A 276 -10.95 11.32 -19.42
C VAL A 276 -10.44 12.76 -19.29
N GLN A 277 -11.30 13.66 -18.79
CA GLN A 277 -10.96 15.04 -18.48
C GLN A 277 -9.96 15.07 -17.31
N MET A 278 -8.80 15.69 -17.52
CA MET A 278 -7.79 15.88 -16.46
C MET A 278 -8.36 16.85 -15.41
N GLN A 279 -8.34 16.43 -14.15
CA GLN A 279 -8.59 17.32 -13.02
C GLN A 279 -7.27 17.92 -12.54
N PRO A 280 -7.28 19.14 -11.98
CA PRO A 280 -6.08 19.72 -11.36
C PRO A 280 -5.56 18.80 -10.27
N ILE A 281 -4.26 18.54 -10.29
CA ILE A 281 -3.57 17.64 -9.34
C ILE A 281 -3.68 18.26 -7.94
N PRO A 282 -4.35 17.60 -6.97
CA PRO A 282 -4.32 18.04 -5.58
C PRO A 282 -2.89 17.96 -5.04
N GLU A 283 -2.48 18.92 -4.22
CA GLU A 283 -1.15 18.93 -3.59
C GLU A 283 -0.86 17.62 -2.83
N ASP A 284 0.42 17.25 -2.71
CA ASP A 284 0.87 16.07 -1.94
C ASP A 284 0.24 16.10 -0.53
N ALA A 285 -0.42 15.01 -0.13
CA ALA A 285 -1.18 14.93 1.13
C ALA A 285 -0.26 15.10 2.35
N ILE A 286 1.04 14.86 2.17
CA ILE A 286 2.07 15.04 3.18
C ILE A 286 3.16 15.94 2.61
N LYS A 287 2.97 17.27 2.72
CA LYS A 287 3.99 18.27 2.34
C LYS A 287 5.30 18.11 3.13
N CYS A 288 5.24 17.52 4.33
CA CYS A 288 6.34 17.50 5.30
C CYS A 288 7.43 16.46 5.05
N LEU A 289 7.22 15.46 4.18
CA LEU A 289 8.20 14.38 3.99
C LEU A 289 9.25 14.69 2.91
N ASN A 290 9.00 15.66 2.04
CA ASN A 290 9.80 15.82 0.82
C ASN A 290 10.82 16.96 0.85
N ASN A 291 10.86 17.82 1.87
CA ASN A 291 11.90 18.86 2.02
C ASN A 291 11.90 19.47 3.42
N GLU A 292 12.83 19.07 4.29
CA GLU A 292 13.05 19.69 5.61
C GLU A 292 13.47 21.17 5.50
N GLU A 293 14.18 21.56 4.42
CA GLU A 293 14.60 22.94 4.18
C GLU A 293 13.43 23.86 3.77
N ILE A 294 12.51 23.38 2.94
CA ILE A 294 11.36 24.17 2.49
C ILE A 294 10.35 24.36 3.63
N ALA A 295 10.23 23.38 4.54
CA ALA A 295 9.39 23.51 5.73
C ALA A 295 9.85 24.63 6.67
N LYS A 296 11.15 24.93 6.70
CA LYS A 296 11.72 26.05 7.47
C LYS A 296 11.45 27.41 6.80
N ASP A 297 11.53 27.48 5.47
CA ASP A 297 11.35 28.73 4.73
C ASP A 297 9.87 29.17 4.54
N ILE A 298 8.92 28.23 4.58
CA ILE A 298 7.48 28.50 4.40
C ILE A 298 6.72 28.56 5.74
N ALA A 299 7.41 28.39 6.87
CA ALA A 299 6.79 28.41 8.19
C ALA A 299 6.16 29.78 8.49
N ASN A 300 4.86 29.90 8.25
CA ASN A 300 4.08 31.04 8.71
C ASN A 300 4.01 30.98 10.24
N PRO A 301 4.51 31.98 10.99
CA PRO A 301 4.53 31.97 12.45
C PRO A 301 3.13 31.87 13.09
N ASP A 302 2.07 32.16 12.33
CA ASP A 302 0.68 32.13 12.80
C ASP A 302 -0.04 30.79 12.50
N VAL A 303 0.63 29.81 11.88
CA VAL A 303 0.05 28.50 11.54
C VAL A 303 0.67 27.41 12.40
N ARG A 304 -0.17 26.66 13.13
CA ARG A 304 0.30 25.57 14.00
C ARG A 304 0.82 24.39 13.17
N LEU A 305 2.13 24.19 13.18
CA LEU A 305 2.81 23.07 12.52
C LEU A 305 2.61 21.75 13.28
N HIS A 306 2.85 20.63 12.58
CA HIS A 306 2.78 19.29 13.17
C HIS A 306 3.82 19.12 14.29
N ARG A 307 3.45 18.41 15.36
CA ARG A 307 4.26 18.29 16.59
C ARG A 307 5.68 17.78 16.33
N SER A 308 5.86 16.84 15.40
CA SER A 308 7.18 16.32 15.01
C SER A 308 8.13 17.38 14.44
N ILE A 309 7.60 18.44 13.81
CA ILE A 309 8.39 19.57 13.28
C ILE A 309 8.69 20.56 14.41
N MET A 310 7.75 20.76 15.33
CA MET A 310 7.99 21.61 16.50
C MET A 310 9.06 20.99 17.39
N ASP A 311 9.01 19.68 17.59
CA ASP A 311 9.97 18.92 18.40
C ASP A 311 11.39 18.93 17.78
N SER A 312 11.52 19.02 16.44
CA SER A 312 12.84 19.16 15.78
C SER A 312 13.39 20.60 15.75
N LEU A 313 12.56 21.60 16.07
CA LEU A 313 12.96 23.01 16.20
C LEU A 313 13.38 23.37 17.63
N VAL A 314 13.10 22.50 18.61
CA VAL A 314 13.55 22.68 19.99
C VAL A 314 15.01 22.25 20.06
N VAL A 315 15.91 23.23 20.04
CA VAL A 315 17.31 23.03 20.42
C VAL A 315 17.33 22.73 21.93
N ASP A 316 17.80 21.54 22.30
CA ASP A 316 18.00 21.19 23.71
C ASP A 316 19.10 22.10 24.29
N GLN A 317 18.81 22.78 25.39
CA GLN A 317 19.79 23.66 26.04
C GLN A 317 20.94 22.87 26.70
N GLY A 318 20.90 21.54 26.64
CA GLY A 318 21.93 20.63 27.16
C GLY A 318 22.88 20.01 26.14
N GLU A 319 22.71 20.23 24.83
CA GLU A 319 23.62 19.67 23.81
C GLU A 319 24.91 20.51 23.69
N PHE A 320 25.93 20.11 24.45
CA PHE A 320 27.30 20.54 24.19
C PHE A 320 27.81 19.82 22.94
N TYR A 321 27.84 20.52 21.81
CA TYR A 321 28.63 20.09 20.66
C TYR A 321 30.10 20.43 20.92
N ASP A 322 30.95 19.40 21.07
CA ASP A 322 32.40 19.52 20.92
C ASP A 322 32.70 19.64 19.41
N GLY A 323 32.54 20.83 18.87
CA GLY A 323 32.94 21.19 17.50
C GLY A 323 33.92 22.36 17.56
N GLU A 324 35.15 22.11 17.14
CA GLU A 324 36.26 23.07 17.12
C GLU A 324 35.88 24.36 16.35
N GLU A 325 35.71 25.48 17.06
CA GLU A 325 35.64 26.82 16.46
C GLU A 325 37.05 27.36 16.20
N GLU A 326 37.49 27.34 14.94
CA GLU A 326 38.56 28.24 14.46
C GLU A 326 37.94 29.55 13.93
N SER A 327 38.16 30.64 14.70
CA SER A 327 38.51 32.03 14.31
C SER A 327 37.96 32.61 12.97
N ASP A 328 37.48 33.85 12.84
CA ASP A 328 37.84 35.10 13.52
C ASP A 328 36.88 36.25 13.09
N ASP A 329 36.86 37.30 13.91
CA ASP A 329 36.68 38.73 13.60
C ASP A 329 35.28 39.40 13.33
N ARG A 330 34.82 40.07 14.41
CA ARG A 330 34.54 41.54 14.57
C ARG A 330 33.11 42.13 14.50
N ARG A 331 32.72 42.60 15.70
CA ARG A 331 32.14 43.91 16.11
C ARG A 331 30.74 44.29 15.60
N ASN A 332 29.80 44.52 16.53
CA ASN A 332 29.55 45.86 17.08
C ASN A 332 28.64 45.81 18.33
N GLU A 333 29.08 46.47 19.40
CA GLU A 333 28.33 46.69 20.64
C GLU A 333 27.26 47.78 20.43
N GLN A 334 26.12 47.67 21.12
CA GLN A 334 25.51 48.85 21.77
C GLN A 334 24.57 48.44 22.90
N SER A 335 25.02 48.79 24.11
CA SER A 335 24.33 48.67 25.39
C SER A 335 23.41 49.87 25.61
N PHE A 336 22.17 49.62 26.04
CA PHE A 336 21.39 50.61 26.79
C PHE A 336 20.91 49.99 28.11
N LYS A 337 21.68 50.24 29.17
CA LYS A 337 21.23 50.12 30.56
C LYS A 337 20.32 51.30 30.92
N ARG A 338 19.25 51.04 31.68
CA ARG A 338 18.75 51.97 32.71
C ARG A 338 18.41 51.22 34.00
N ALA A 339 18.69 51.91 35.09
CA ALA A 339 19.06 51.39 36.39
C ALA A 339 17.87 51.11 37.33
N ALA A 340 18.12 50.25 38.31
CA ALA A 340 17.27 49.99 39.46
C ALA A 340 17.27 51.17 40.44
N VAL A 341 16.10 51.44 41.03
CA VAL A 341 15.95 52.22 42.26
C VAL A 341 14.94 51.49 43.15
N ASP A 342 15.42 51.00 44.30
CA ASP A 342 14.61 50.53 45.43
C ASP A 342 14.45 51.67 46.44
N SER A 343 13.22 51.91 46.92
CA SER A 343 12.93 52.30 48.32
C SER A 343 11.43 52.34 48.63
N ALA A 344 11.01 51.39 49.48
CA ALA A 344 10.07 51.46 50.62
C ALA A 344 8.65 52.07 50.53
N ASP A 345 7.70 51.20 50.92
CA ASP A 345 6.45 51.39 51.70
C ASP A 345 5.34 52.36 51.25
N VAL A 346 4.12 51.83 51.05
CA VAL A 346 2.94 52.00 51.93
C VAL A 346 1.69 51.29 51.34
N ASN A 347 0.91 50.72 52.25
CA ASN A 347 -0.24 49.80 52.18
C ASN A 347 -1.56 50.25 51.47
N SER A 348 -2.40 49.23 51.25
CA SER A 348 -3.89 49.21 51.09
C SER A 348 -4.43 49.28 49.64
N THR A 349 -5.38 48.46 49.13
CA THR A 349 -6.44 47.62 49.74
C THR A 349 -7.09 46.63 48.71
N LYS A 350 -7.51 45.43 49.20
CA LYS A 350 -8.68 44.55 48.82
C LYS A 350 -8.78 43.93 47.39
N LYS A 351 -8.65 42.60 47.19
CA LYS A 351 -9.61 41.43 47.27
C LYS A 351 -10.71 41.40 46.17
N PRO A 352 -11.32 40.26 45.71
CA PRO A 352 -11.30 38.83 46.17
C PRO A 352 -11.07 37.75 45.05
N LYS A 353 -10.57 36.52 45.31
CA LYS A 353 -11.21 35.18 45.54
C LYS A 353 -12.31 34.65 44.57
N ILE A 354 -11.96 33.55 43.87
CA ILE A 354 -12.63 32.23 43.63
C ILE A 354 -14.01 32.21 42.92
N ASP A 355 -14.14 31.46 41.82
CA ASP A 355 -15.02 30.25 41.79
C ASP A 355 -14.81 29.32 40.60
N VAL A 356 -14.82 28.01 40.89
CA VAL A 356 -14.84 26.89 39.94
C VAL A 356 -16.09 26.10 40.28
N GLY A 357 -17.07 26.06 39.38
CA GLY A 357 -18.23 25.20 39.57
C GLY A 357 -19.37 25.40 38.58
N HIS A 358 -19.51 24.46 37.64
CA HIS A 358 -20.73 23.72 37.26
C HIS A 358 -20.55 23.21 35.82
N LEU A 359 -20.23 21.93 35.62
CA LEU A 359 -21.07 20.72 35.66
C LEU A 359 -21.55 20.33 34.26
N CYS A 360 -21.20 19.10 33.89
CA CYS A 360 -21.66 18.34 32.74
C CYS A 360 -23.20 18.22 32.68
N VAL A 361 -23.71 17.97 31.46
CA VAL A 361 -24.48 16.78 31.05
C VAL A 361 -25.58 17.15 30.04
N GLU A 362 -25.58 16.39 28.92
CA GLU A 362 -26.65 16.13 27.95
C GLU A 362 -27.16 17.28 27.07
N VAL A 363 -27.15 17.06 25.74
CA VAL A 363 -28.37 16.78 24.94
C VAL A 363 -27.94 16.19 23.58
N HIS A 364 -28.31 14.92 23.36
CA HIS A 364 -28.44 14.28 22.05
C HIS A 364 -29.65 14.86 21.29
N GLU A 365 -29.61 14.83 19.96
CA GLU A 365 -30.65 15.26 18.98
C GLU A 365 -30.65 16.73 18.56
N LYS A 366 -30.12 16.99 17.34
CA LYS A 366 -30.69 17.87 16.29
C LYS A 366 -29.68 18.08 15.15
N ILE A 367 -29.58 17.15 14.20
CA ILE A 367 -29.30 17.46 12.78
C ILE A 367 -30.04 16.42 11.92
N ALA A 368 -31.36 16.46 11.99
CA ALA A 368 -32.21 16.12 10.85
C ALA A 368 -32.90 17.42 10.45
N ASN A 369 -32.97 17.68 9.15
CA ASN A 369 -33.49 18.88 8.47
C ASN A 369 -32.43 19.92 8.07
N ASN A 370 -31.77 19.66 6.93
CA ASN A 370 -31.58 20.68 5.90
C ASN A 370 -31.24 20.02 4.55
N CYS A 371 -32.26 19.43 3.92
CA CYS A 371 -32.43 19.42 2.46
C CYS A 371 -33.89 19.78 2.21
N GLY A 372 -34.12 21.05 1.85
CA GLY A 372 -35.29 21.50 1.13
C GLY A 372 -34.96 21.58 -0.36
#